data_AF-A0AAD5B529-F1
#
_entry.id   AF-A0AAD5B529-F1
#
_cell.length_a   1.000
_cell.length_b   1.000
_cell.length_c   1.000
_cell.angle_alpha   90.00
_cell.angle_beta   90.00
_cell.angle_gamma   90.00
#
_symmetry.space_group_name_H-M   'P 1'
#
loop_
_entity.id
_entity.type
_entity.pdbx_description
1 polymer ?
#
loop_
_entity_poly.entity_id
_entity_poly.type
_entity_poly.pdbx_seq_one_letter_code
_entity_poly.pdbx_strand_id
1 'polypeptide(L)'
;LDMAQDSVDDQFIGCENNMFYKIKQNILPKEFKFDVGFTTTWNKYKNIQNYFKRIIKVYTSPFGSYSKLNNAVGSGRPKYKTQFNYKAYHFLLTRAIQTYQLKKCTNVFRWTTVNFNSAFRGQQMRFGRFASTSLKSSLPGFGTNTCFKIRTCFGADISSMSVIPGEGEVLIPPYE
;
A
#
# COMPACT_ATOMS: atom_id res chain seq x y z
N LEU A 1 0.18 -16.84 -8.89
CA LEU A 1 0.71 -15.51 -9.24
C LEU A 1 0.21 -15.19 -10.63
N ASP A 2 -0.18 -13.95 -10.87
CA ASP A 2 -0.66 -13.47 -12.17
C ASP A 2 -0.33 -11.97 -12.30
N MET A 3 -0.84 -11.32 -13.36
CA MET A 3 -0.67 -9.88 -13.58
C MET A 3 -1.64 -9.00 -12.78
N ALA A 4 -2.48 -9.59 -11.92
CA ALA A 4 -3.50 -8.94 -11.12
C ALA A 4 -4.38 -7.98 -11.93
N GLN A 5 -5.11 -8.54 -12.90
CA GLN A 5 -5.94 -7.76 -13.84
C GLN A 5 -7.09 -7.01 -13.16
N ASP A 6 -7.58 -7.53 -12.04
CA ASP A 6 -8.67 -6.93 -11.25
C ASP A 6 -8.18 -5.89 -10.23
N SER A 7 -6.88 -5.60 -10.22
CA SER A 7 -6.28 -4.61 -9.32
C SER A 7 -6.69 -3.18 -9.68
N VAL A 8 -6.94 -2.36 -8.67
CA VAL A 8 -6.95 -0.90 -8.78
C VAL A 8 -5.50 -0.43 -8.68
N ASP A 9 -4.91 -0.08 -9.81
CA ASP A 9 -3.47 0.15 -9.98
C ASP A 9 -3.14 1.55 -10.53
N ASP A 10 -4.07 2.50 -10.36
CA ASP A 10 -3.95 3.87 -10.87
C ASP A 10 -2.72 4.58 -10.26
N GLN A 11 -1.87 5.14 -11.14
CA GLN A 11 -0.68 5.89 -10.78
C GLN A 11 -0.96 7.38 -10.60
N PHE A 12 -2.13 7.86 -11.04
CA PHE A 12 -2.57 9.25 -11.02
C PHE A 12 -1.69 10.23 -11.81
N ILE A 13 -0.93 9.74 -12.79
CA ILE A 13 -0.05 10.55 -13.63
C ILE A 13 -0.87 11.60 -14.39
N GLY A 14 -0.49 12.87 -14.24
CA GLY A 14 -1.13 13.99 -14.93
C GLY A 14 -2.43 14.48 -14.29
N CYS A 15 -2.88 13.90 -13.18
CA CYS A 15 -4.06 14.37 -12.44
C CYS A 15 -3.84 14.55 -10.94
N GLU A 16 -2.59 14.52 -10.48
CA GLU A 16 -2.18 14.48 -9.08
C GLU A 16 -2.81 15.62 -8.25
N ASN A 17 -2.66 16.86 -8.70
CA ASN A 17 -3.12 18.04 -7.96
C ASN A 17 -4.65 18.12 -7.92
N ASN A 18 -5.29 17.91 -9.07
CA ASN A 18 -6.75 17.92 -9.19
C ASN A 18 -7.38 16.79 -8.36
N MET A 19 -6.77 15.61 -8.38
CA MET A 19 -7.21 14.48 -7.57
C MET A 19 -6.99 14.77 -6.08
N PHE A 20 -5.84 15.29 -5.67
CA PHE A 20 -5.59 15.64 -4.27
C PHE A 20 -6.62 16.64 -3.72
N TYR A 21 -7.00 17.65 -4.51
CA TYR A 21 -8.07 18.58 -4.15
C TYR A 21 -9.42 17.86 -3.97
N LYS A 22 -9.84 17.05 -4.96
CA LYS A 22 -11.10 16.28 -4.90
C LYS A 22 -11.12 15.31 -3.71
N ILE A 23 -9.97 14.69 -3.43
CA ILE A 23 -9.82 13.72 -2.35
C ILE A 23 -10.06 14.40 -1.00
N LYS A 24 -9.40 15.54 -0.76
CA LYS A 24 -9.56 16.29 0.50
C LYS A 24 -10.97 16.81 0.71
N GLN A 25 -11.59 17.38 -0.31
CA GLN A 25 -12.88 18.05 -0.17
C GLN A 25 -14.05 17.08 -0.13
N ASN A 26 -14.03 16.04 -0.99
CA ASN A 26 -15.24 15.31 -1.32
C ASN A 26 -15.18 13.82 -0.96
N ILE A 27 -14.01 13.18 -1.08
CA ILE A 27 -13.91 11.72 -1.02
C ILE A 27 -13.48 11.25 0.36
N LEU A 28 -12.41 11.82 0.92
CA LEU A 28 -11.88 11.44 2.22
C LEU A 28 -12.92 11.59 3.36
N PRO A 29 -13.73 12.66 3.43
CA PRO A 29 -14.79 12.75 4.44
C PRO A 29 -15.87 11.67 4.31
N LYS A 30 -16.13 11.16 3.10
CA LYS A 30 -17.08 10.05 2.87
C LYS A 30 -16.48 8.72 3.32
N GLU A 31 -15.22 8.47 3.01
CA GLU A 31 -14.51 7.26 3.46
C GLU A 31 -14.41 7.19 4.98
N PHE A 32 -14.28 8.34 5.67
CA PHE A 32 -14.31 8.36 7.13
C PHE A 32 -15.65 7.90 7.73
N LYS A 33 -16.76 8.08 7.01
CA LYS A 33 -18.07 7.57 7.45
C LYS A 33 -18.22 6.08 7.17
N PHE A 34 -17.48 5.55 6.19
CA PHE A 34 -17.55 4.16 5.76
C PHE A 34 -16.69 3.22 6.62
N ASP A 35 -15.46 3.62 6.96
CA ASP A 35 -14.53 2.75 7.69
C ASP A 35 -14.07 3.39 9.01
N VAL A 36 -14.71 2.98 10.10
CA VAL A 36 -14.41 3.44 11.46
C VAL A 36 -12.95 3.18 11.85
N GLY A 37 -12.36 2.06 11.40
CA GLY A 37 -10.96 1.73 11.68
C GLY A 37 -10.00 2.72 11.01
N PHE A 38 -10.30 3.10 9.76
CA PHE A 38 -9.57 4.12 9.04
C PHE A 38 -9.69 5.47 9.75
N THR A 39 -10.91 5.92 10.07
CA THR A 39 -11.16 7.21 10.74
C THR A 39 -10.49 7.30 12.10
N THR A 40 -10.62 6.25 12.91
CA THR A 40 -10.04 6.21 14.26
C THR A 40 -8.53 6.32 14.20
N THR A 41 -7.91 5.52 13.33
CA THR A 41 -6.46 5.54 13.14
C THR A 41 -5.98 6.86 12.53
N TRP A 42 -6.71 7.41 11.55
CA TRP A 42 -6.42 8.72 10.98
C TRP A 42 -6.42 9.79 12.08
N ASN A 43 -7.45 9.83 12.92
CA ASN A 43 -7.60 10.81 14.00
C ASN A 43 -6.54 10.67 15.11
N LYS A 44 -6.05 9.45 15.37
CA LYS A 44 -4.90 9.22 16.28
C LYS A 44 -3.67 10.03 15.86
N TYR A 45 -3.45 10.23 14.57
CA TYR A 45 -2.30 10.96 14.02
C TYR A 45 -2.66 12.38 13.52
N LYS A 46 -3.66 13.03 14.13
CA LYS A 46 -4.17 14.35 13.69
C LYS A 46 -3.19 15.51 13.76
N ASN A 47 -2.15 15.40 14.58
CA ASN A 47 -1.06 16.35 14.67
C ASN A 47 -0.12 16.32 13.44
N ILE A 48 -0.14 15.25 12.65
CA ILE A 48 0.64 15.14 11.42
C ILE A 48 -0.10 15.87 10.29
N GLN A 49 0.34 17.10 9.99
CA GLN A 49 -0.28 17.93 8.94
C GLN A 49 -0.03 17.40 7.53
N ASN A 50 1.11 16.72 7.32
CA ASN A 50 1.43 16.11 6.03
C ASN A 50 0.58 14.85 5.83
N TYR A 51 -0.35 14.90 4.87
CA TYR A 51 -1.27 13.81 4.57
C TYR A 51 -0.56 12.51 4.16
N PHE A 52 0.58 12.60 3.47
CA PHE A 52 1.35 11.45 3.02
C PHE A 52 2.07 10.75 4.18
N LYS A 53 2.65 11.51 5.12
CA LYS A 53 3.19 10.93 6.36
C LYS A 53 2.08 10.31 7.21
N ARG A 54 0.93 10.99 7.29
CA ARG A 54 -0.22 10.53 8.08
C ARG A 54 -0.81 9.24 7.52
N ILE A 55 -0.99 9.12 6.21
CA ILE A 55 -1.54 7.89 5.61
C ILE A 55 -0.59 6.70 5.76
N ILE A 56 0.74 6.91 5.74
CA ILE A 56 1.72 5.87 6.07
C ILE A 56 1.54 5.37 7.51
N LYS A 57 1.37 6.28 8.48
CA LYS A 57 1.06 5.90 9.87
C LYS A 57 -0.26 5.13 9.99
N VAL A 58 -1.26 5.46 9.18
CA VAL A 58 -2.52 4.70 9.14
C VAL A 58 -2.30 3.29 8.57
N TYR A 59 -1.57 3.18 7.46
CA TYR A 59 -1.31 1.91 6.79
C TYR A 59 -0.50 0.94 7.67
N THR A 60 0.49 1.45 8.39
CA THR A 60 1.36 0.64 9.26
C THR A 60 0.82 0.46 10.68
N SER A 61 -0.35 1.03 10.99
CA SER A 61 -0.96 0.87 12.30
C SER A 61 -1.54 -0.54 12.46
N PRO A 62 -1.30 -1.24 13.59
CA PRO A 62 -1.92 -2.53 13.86
C PRO A 62 -3.45 -2.44 14.00
N PHE A 63 -3.97 -1.25 14.30
CA PHE A 63 -5.41 -0.95 14.35
C PHE A 63 -5.95 -0.36 13.04
N GLY A 64 -5.10 -0.24 12.02
CA GLY A 64 -5.44 0.34 10.73
C GLY A 64 -6.18 -0.62 9.80
N SER A 65 -6.81 -0.06 8.77
CA SER A 65 -7.58 -0.82 7.77
C SER A 65 -6.74 -1.30 6.57
N TYR A 66 -5.43 -1.53 6.75
CA TYR A 66 -4.53 -1.87 5.63
C TYR A 66 -4.96 -3.15 4.91
N SER A 67 -5.45 -4.16 5.65
CA SER A 67 -5.94 -5.42 5.08
C SER A 67 -7.20 -5.21 4.25
N LYS A 68 -8.15 -4.39 4.74
CA LYS A 68 -9.36 -4.02 3.99
C LYS A 68 -9.03 -3.24 2.72
N LEU A 69 -8.10 -2.27 2.82
CA LEU A 69 -7.58 -1.54 1.67
C LEU A 69 -7.00 -2.52 0.64
N ASN A 70 -6.05 -3.37 1.04
CA ASN A 70 -5.36 -4.29 0.13
C ASN A 70 -6.32 -5.31 -0.50
N ASN A 71 -7.35 -5.75 0.22
CA ASN A 71 -8.40 -6.59 -0.34
C ASN A 71 -9.23 -5.84 -1.38
N ALA A 72 -9.66 -4.61 -1.07
CA ALA A 72 -10.42 -3.79 -2.00
C ALA A 72 -9.60 -3.41 -3.24
N VAL A 73 -8.31 -3.12 -3.08
CA VAL A 73 -7.40 -2.80 -4.18
C VAL A 73 -7.18 -4.02 -5.08
N GLY A 74 -6.98 -5.21 -4.49
CA GLY A 74 -6.70 -6.43 -5.25
C GLY A 74 -7.80 -6.92 -6.19
N SER A 75 -9.06 -6.56 -5.93
CA SER A 75 -10.22 -7.01 -6.73
C SER A 75 -11.18 -5.89 -7.12
N GLY A 76 -10.75 -4.64 -6.92
CA GLY A 76 -11.63 -3.48 -6.98
C GLY A 76 -11.91 -2.97 -8.39
N ARG A 77 -11.10 -3.31 -9.39
CA ARG A 77 -11.20 -2.72 -10.75
C ARG A 77 -12.59 -2.92 -11.38
N PRO A 78 -13.19 -4.13 -11.38
CA PRO A 78 -14.51 -4.33 -11.98
C PRO A 78 -15.61 -3.49 -11.30
N LYS A 79 -15.39 -3.07 -10.05
CA LYS A 79 -16.37 -2.40 -9.19
C LYS A 79 -15.93 -0.98 -8.78
N TYR A 80 -14.95 -0.41 -9.48
CA TYR A 80 -14.31 0.85 -9.07
C TYR A 80 -15.29 2.02 -8.97
N LYS A 81 -16.25 2.10 -9.90
CA LYS A 81 -17.24 3.18 -9.94
C LYS A 81 -18.32 3.03 -8.86
N THR A 82 -18.59 1.81 -8.38
CA THR A 82 -19.77 1.50 -7.56
C THR A 82 -19.45 1.08 -6.13
N GLN A 83 -18.57 0.09 -5.92
CA GLN A 83 -18.34 -0.54 -4.61
C GLN A 83 -16.93 -0.30 -4.04
N PHE A 84 -16.05 0.38 -4.78
CA PHE A 84 -14.70 0.70 -4.29
C PHE A 84 -14.70 1.95 -3.39
N ASN A 85 -14.71 1.71 -2.08
CA ASN A 85 -14.84 2.72 -1.03
C ASN A 85 -13.49 3.18 -0.42
N TYR A 86 -12.38 2.94 -1.12
CA TYR A 86 -11.02 3.25 -0.66
C TYR A 86 -10.23 4.12 -1.67
N LYS A 87 -10.93 5.00 -2.40
CA LYS A 87 -10.36 5.94 -3.37
C LYS A 87 -9.40 6.94 -2.73
N ALA A 88 -9.78 7.58 -1.62
CA ALA A 88 -8.95 8.52 -0.88
C ALA A 88 -7.75 7.81 -0.25
N TYR A 89 -7.97 6.68 0.40
CA TYR A 89 -6.87 5.89 0.97
C TYR A 89 -5.88 5.45 -0.13
N HIS A 90 -6.36 4.79 -1.20
CA HIS A 90 -5.52 4.35 -2.32
C HIS A 90 -4.72 5.51 -2.93
N PHE A 91 -5.39 6.63 -3.22
CA PHE A 91 -4.73 7.81 -3.79
C PHE A 91 -3.64 8.37 -2.88
N LEU A 92 -3.97 8.62 -1.60
CA LEU A 92 -3.02 9.21 -0.65
C LEU A 92 -1.80 8.32 -0.45
N LEU A 93 -2.01 7.00 -0.36
CA LEU A 93 -0.91 6.04 -0.18
C LEU A 93 -0.05 5.92 -1.45
N THR A 94 -0.67 5.91 -2.63
CA THR A 94 0.04 5.93 -3.92
C THR A 94 0.92 7.17 -4.04
N ARG A 95 0.36 8.36 -3.75
CA ARG A 95 1.12 9.62 -3.76
C ARG A 95 2.20 9.66 -2.68
N ALA A 96 1.97 9.05 -1.52
CA ALA A 96 2.99 8.94 -0.48
C ALA A 96 4.18 8.10 -0.95
N ILE A 97 3.94 6.95 -1.59
CA ILE A 97 4.99 6.12 -2.16
C ILE A 97 5.77 6.90 -3.23
N GLN A 98 5.09 7.54 -4.17
CA GLN A 98 5.75 8.36 -5.20
C GLN A 98 6.56 9.53 -4.62
N THR A 99 6.09 10.13 -3.52
CA THR A 99 6.80 11.23 -2.84
C THR A 99 8.05 10.74 -2.11
N TYR A 100 8.01 9.55 -1.53
CA TYR A 100 9.09 8.97 -0.72
C TYR A 100 9.81 7.81 -1.42
N GLN A 101 9.71 7.76 -2.75
CA GLN A 101 10.28 6.68 -3.56
C GLN A 101 11.80 6.63 -3.38
N LEU A 102 12.32 5.41 -3.32
CA LEU A 102 13.76 5.16 -3.27
C LEU A 102 14.43 5.69 -4.53
N LYS A 103 15.56 6.40 -4.35
CA LYS A 103 16.35 6.95 -5.48
C LYS A 103 17.00 5.87 -6.35
N LYS A 104 17.19 4.67 -5.80
CA LYS A 104 17.82 3.53 -6.49
C LYS A 104 16.98 2.29 -6.24
N CYS A 105 16.89 1.42 -7.24
CA CYS A 105 16.24 0.13 -7.06
C CYS A 105 16.93 -0.66 -5.96
N THR A 106 16.15 -1.25 -5.07
CA THR A 106 16.61 -1.85 -3.82
C THR A 106 16.11 -3.28 -3.69
N ASN A 107 16.96 -4.16 -3.17
CA ASN A 107 16.56 -5.53 -2.84
C ASN A 107 15.80 -5.53 -1.52
N VAL A 108 14.61 -6.10 -1.54
CA VAL A 108 13.71 -6.21 -0.39
C VAL A 108 13.12 -7.60 -0.29
N PHE A 109 12.59 -7.93 0.87
CA PHE A 109 12.13 -9.27 1.21
C PHE A 109 10.69 -9.23 1.71
N ARG A 110 9.90 -10.23 1.32
CA ARG A 110 8.55 -10.40 1.82
C ARG A 110 8.31 -11.86 2.15
N TRP A 111 8.08 -12.12 3.43
CA TRP A 111 7.67 -13.43 3.93
C TRP A 111 6.15 -13.55 3.92
N THR A 112 5.66 -14.75 3.62
CA THR A 112 4.23 -15.07 3.63
C THR A 112 3.96 -16.42 4.30
N THR A 113 2.76 -16.55 4.87
CA THR A 113 2.21 -17.82 5.34
C THR A 113 1.60 -18.67 4.23
N VAL A 114 1.50 -18.13 3.02
CA VAL A 114 0.97 -18.82 1.83
C VAL A 114 2.12 -19.47 1.07
N ASN A 115 1.91 -20.71 0.59
CA ASN A 115 2.82 -21.40 -0.32
C ASN A 115 2.53 -20.96 -1.76
N PHE A 116 3.51 -20.34 -2.41
CA PHE A 116 3.44 -20.07 -3.84
C PHE A 116 4.21 -21.15 -4.60
N ASN A 117 3.53 -21.89 -5.47
CA ASN A 117 4.15 -23.01 -6.20
C ASN A 117 5.19 -22.49 -7.21
N SER A 118 6.21 -23.29 -7.50
CA SER A 118 7.33 -22.94 -8.39
C SER A 118 6.97 -22.86 -9.88
N ALA A 119 5.72 -23.14 -10.25
CA ALA A 119 5.20 -23.11 -11.62
C ALA A 119 5.25 -21.72 -12.30
N PHE A 120 5.61 -20.66 -11.56
CA PHE A 120 5.68 -19.29 -12.07
C PHE A 120 7.09 -18.84 -12.49
N ARG A 121 8.07 -19.76 -12.62
CA ARG A 121 9.40 -19.41 -13.12
C ARG A 121 9.31 -18.80 -14.52
N GLY A 122 9.95 -17.64 -14.70
CA GLY A 122 9.99 -16.92 -15.98
C GLY A 122 8.71 -16.15 -16.33
N GLN A 123 7.68 -16.16 -15.47
CA GLN A 123 6.45 -15.42 -15.70
C GLN A 123 6.50 -14.02 -15.10
N GLN A 124 5.86 -13.08 -15.78
CA GLN A 124 5.59 -11.77 -15.20
C GLN A 124 4.48 -11.92 -14.14
N MET A 125 4.63 -11.17 -13.05
CA MET A 125 3.62 -11.12 -12.00
C MET A 125 3.54 -9.71 -11.42
N ARG A 126 2.41 -9.44 -10.79
CA ARG A 126 2.17 -8.22 -10.03
C ARG A 126 1.43 -8.56 -8.75
N PHE A 127 1.75 -7.89 -7.65
CA PHE A 127 1.01 -8.13 -6.40
C PHE A 127 -0.44 -7.61 -6.48
N GLY A 128 -0.68 -6.58 -7.29
CA GLY A 128 -2.00 -5.97 -7.50
C GLY A 128 -2.57 -5.32 -6.24
N ARG A 129 -1.74 -5.06 -5.25
CA ARG A 129 -2.06 -4.44 -3.97
C ARG A 129 -0.81 -3.79 -3.43
N PHE A 130 -0.93 -2.94 -2.43
CA PHE A 130 0.26 -2.44 -1.75
C PHE A 130 0.97 -3.61 -1.07
N ALA A 131 2.23 -3.81 -1.40
CA ALA A 131 3.01 -4.92 -0.88
C ALA A 131 4.02 -4.41 0.14
N SER A 132 3.76 -4.68 1.41
CA SER A 132 4.73 -4.46 2.48
C SER A 132 5.89 -5.44 2.33
N THR A 133 7.10 -4.89 2.28
CA THR A 133 8.35 -5.64 2.20
C THR A 133 9.33 -5.07 3.22
N SER A 134 10.47 -5.72 3.42
CA SER A 134 11.49 -5.27 4.36
C SER A 134 12.87 -5.24 3.73
N LEU A 135 13.71 -4.30 4.17
CA LEU A 135 15.16 -4.33 3.93
C LEU A 135 15.84 -5.52 4.63
N LYS A 136 15.19 -6.13 5.62
CA LYS A 136 15.69 -7.28 6.38
C LYS A 136 15.25 -8.58 5.71
N SER A 137 16.22 -9.47 5.47
CA SER A 137 15.96 -10.79 4.87
C SER A 137 15.25 -11.75 5.82
N SER A 138 15.25 -11.47 7.11
CA SER A 138 14.55 -12.24 8.14
C SER A 138 13.82 -11.32 9.09
N LEU A 139 12.51 -11.54 9.22
CA LEU A 139 11.64 -10.90 10.20
C LEU A 139 10.71 -11.97 10.79
N PRO A 140 10.78 -12.25 12.11
CA PRO A 140 9.84 -13.16 12.73
C PRO A 140 8.41 -12.61 12.66
N GLY A 141 7.41 -13.49 12.51
CA GLY A 141 5.99 -13.13 12.57
C GLY A 141 5.26 -12.95 11.23
N PHE A 142 5.95 -12.99 10.09
CA PHE A 142 5.34 -12.81 8.76
C PHE A 142 5.12 -14.12 7.96
N GLY A 143 5.38 -15.25 8.61
CA GLY A 143 5.32 -16.59 8.01
C GLY A 143 6.67 -17.09 7.50
N THR A 144 6.71 -18.37 7.15
CA THR A 144 7.96 -19.08 6.77
C THR A 144 7.80 -19.89 5.47
N ASN A 145 6.64 -19.80 4.82
CA ASN A 145 6.25 -20.70 3.73
C ASN A 145 6.80 -20.26 2.38
N THR A 146 6.81 -18.95 2.10
CA THR A 146 7.44 -18.41 0.90
C THR A 146 8.10 -17.08 1.22
N CYS A 147 9.31 -16.89 0.68
CA CYS A 147 10.03 -15.63 0.73
C CYS A 147 10.20 -15.09 -0.69
N PHE A 148 9.62 -13.93 -0.95
CA PHE A 148 9.91 -13.17 -2.16
C PHE A 148 11.16 -12.34 -1.94
N LYS A 149 12.17 -12.53 -2.79
CA LYS A 149 13.30 -11.61 -2.94
C LYS A 149 13.04 -10.72 -4.15
N ILE A 150 12.78 -9.44 -3.90
CA ILE A 150 12.27 -8.50 -4.90
C ILE A 150 13.32 -7.41 -5.10
N ARG A 151 13.60 -7.05 -6.36
CA ARG A 151 14.33 -5.81 -6.68
C ARG A 151 13.30 -4.77 -7.11
N THR A 152 12.88 -3.92 -6.17
CA THR A 152 11.88 -2.87 -6.43
C THR A 152 12.55 -1.58 -6.86
N CYS A 153 11.97 -0.91 -7.87
CA CYS A 153 12.36 0.42 -8.32
C CYS A 153 11.29 1.47 -7.98
N PHE A 154 10.06 1.06 -7.67
CA PHE A 154 8.95 1.95 -7.29
C PHE A 154 8.68 2.00 -5.79
N GLY A 155 9.34 1.15 -4.99
CA GLY A 155 9.17 1.11 -3.55
C GLY A 155 9.63 2.37 -2.83
N ALA A 156 8.96 2.68 -1.73
CA ALA A 156 9.33 3.76 -0.81
C ALA A 156 9.79 3.18 0.53
N ASP A 157 10.94 3.63 1.03
CA ASP A 157 11.36 3.33 2.40
C ASP A 157 10.53 4.19 3.36
N ILE A 158 9.61 3.51 4.06
CA ILE A 158 8.69 4.13 5.00
C ILE A 158 9.08 3.85 6.44
N SER A 159 10.22 3.22 6.70
CA SER A 159 10.67 2.80 8.04
C SER A 159 10.62 3.93 9.08
N SER A 160 11.16 5.11 8.72
CA SER A 160 11.17 6.30 9.59
C SER A 160 9.78 6.90 9.86
N MET A 161 8.80 6.59 9.01
CA MET A 161 7.42 7.08 9.09
C MET A 161 6.43 6.03 9.60
N SER A 162 6.81 4.75 9.60
CA SER A 162 6.00 3.62 10.05
C SER A 162 5.70 3.71 11.55
N VAL A 163 4.60 3.10 11.99
CA VAL A 163 4.31 2.88 13.41
C VAL A 163 5.27 1.83 14.00
N ILE A 164 5.88 1.00 13.16
CA ILE A 164 6.78 -0.09 13.57
C ILE A 164 8.14 0.06 12.84
N PRO A 165 8.97 1.06 13.20
CA PRO A 165 10.23 1.33 12.47
C PRO A 165 11.19 0.15 12.42
N GLY A 166 11.12 -0.74 13.43
CA GLY A 166 11.96 -1.93 13.52
C GLY A 166 11.79 -2.94 12.37
N GLU A 167 10.71 -2.85 11.59
CA GLU A 167 10.50 -3.72 10.43
C GLU A 167 11.38 -3.32 9.23
N GLY A 168 11.91 -2.09 9.18
CA GLY A 168 12.64 -1.61 8.00
C GLY A 168 11.79 -1.66 6.74
N GLU A 169 10.51 -1.27 6.86
CA GLU A 169 9.49 -1.49 5.83
C GLU A 169 9.75 -0.64 4.58
N VAL A 170 9.74 -1.32 3.43
CA VAL A 170 9.66 -0.71 2.10
C VAL A 170 8.31 -1.08 1.51
N LEU A 171 7.53 -0.07 1.15
CA LEU A 171 6.19 -0.26 0.60
C LEU A 171 6.21 -0.17 -0.91
N ILE A 172 5.78 -1.24 -1.58
CA ILE A 172 5.69 -1.34 -3.04
C ILE A 172 4.26 -1.01 -3.50
N PRO A 173 4.07 -0.18 -4.53
CA PRO A 173 2.75 0.16 -5.04
C PRO A 173 2.11 -0.98 -5.85
N PRO A 174 0.77 -0.97 -6.05
CA PRO A 174 0.04 -2.06 -6.73
C PRO A 174 0.39 -2.25 -8.21
N TYR A 175 1.05 -1.29 -8.84
CA TYR A 175 1.34 -1.26 -10.28
C TYR A 175 2.72 -1.76 -10.68
N GLU A 176 3.63 -2.01 -9.72
CA GLU A 176 4.92 -2.68 -9.97
C GLU A 176 4.74 -4.19 -10.06
#